data_AF-A0A4R7K4X3-F1
#
_entry.id   AF-A0A4R7K4X3-F1
#
_cell.length_a   1.000
_cell.length_b   1.000
_cell.length_c   1.000
_cell.angle_alpha   90.00
_cell.angle_beta   90.00
_cell.angle_gamma   90.00
#
_symmetry.space_group_name_H-M   'P 1'
#
loop_
_entity.id
_entity.type
_entity.pdbx_description
1 polymer ?
#
loop_
_entity_poly.entity_id
_entity_poly.type
_entity_poly.pdbx_seq_one_letter_code
_entity_poly.pdbx_strand_id
1 'polypeptide(L)'
;MGHGNNPHGRKIDDLKRYRVENARRVDQLIDLVEKHTRTKRHLEQHSDIASLDALQHAFKIQEERERQIEHLKDIIVSGKHAADEIASLERNYRYTNNYISHHEGHMDDFTLQKTREKQEHRLEQLGFHKQNDLQ
;
A
#
# COMPACT_ATOMS: atom_id res chain seq x y z
N MET A 1 35.86 15.65 -23.72
CA MET A 1 34.48 15.84 -24.21
C MET A 1 33.57 15.82 -22.99
N GLY A 2 33.05 16.98 -22.59
CA GLY A 2 32.22 17.09 -21.39
C GLY A 2 30.81 16.60 -21.67
N HIS A 3 30.40 15.51 -21.04
CA HIS A 3 28.99 15.14 -20.97
C HIS A 3 28.28 16.20 -20.12
N GLY A 4 27.67 17.17 -20.81
CA GLY A 4 26.85 18.20 -20.18
C GLY A 4 25.70 17.55 -19.41
N ASN A 5 25.74 17.67 -18.09
CA ASN A 5 24.59 17.39 -17.23
C ASN A 5 23.50 18.40 -17.59
N ASN A 6 22.51 17.98 -18.39
CA ASN A 6 21.35 18.80 -18.72
C ASN A 6 20.31 18.69 -17.59
N PRO A 7 20.17 19.72 -16.73
CA PRO A 7 19.26 19.67 -15.57
C PRO A 7 17.77 19.61 -15.98
N HIS A 8 17.45 19.99 -17.23
CA HIS A 8 16.09 19.98 -17.74
C HIS A 8 15.60 18.57 -18.14
N GLY A 9 16.51 17.68 -18.55
CA GLY A 9 16.17 16.29 -18.87
C GLY A 9 15.76 15.49 -17.63
N ARG A 10 16.52 15.62 -16.53
CA ARG A 10 16.23 14.95 -15.26
C ARG A 10 14.85 15.32 -14.69
N LYS A 11 14.52 16.62 -14.69
CA LYS A 11 13.21 17.10 -14.18
C LYS A 11 12.00 16.51 -14.92
N ILE A 12 12.13 16.25 -16.23
CA ILE A 12 11.05 15.65 -17.03
C ILE A 12 10.88 14.17 -16.68
N ASP A 13 11.99 13.45 -16.47
CA ASP A 13 11.97 12.05 -16.07
C ASP A 13 11.40 11.87 -14.65
N ASP A 14 11.75 12.78 -13.74
CA ASP A 14 11.20 12.81 -12.38
C ASP A 14 9.68 13.05 -12.39
N LEU A 15 9.19 13.98 -13.22
CA LEU A 15 7.77 14.26 -13.35
C LEU A 15 6.99 13.06 -13.94
N LYS A 16 7.55 12.38 -14.93
CA LYS A 16 6.95 11.17 -15.51
C LYS A 16 6.90 10.04 -14.48
N ARG A 17 7.98 9.81 -13.72
CA ARG A 17 8.03 8.82 -12.64
C ARG A 17 7.01 9.13 -11.55
N TYR A 18 6.90 10.41 -11.17
CA TYR A 18 5.94 10.87 -10.17
C TYR A 18 4.49 10.60 -10.58
N ARG A 19 4.15 10.81 -11.86
CA ARG A 19 2.82 10.49 -12.40
C ARG A 19 2.51 8.99 -12.37
N VAL A 20 3.48 8.15 -12.73
CA VAL A 20 3.31 6.68 -12.67
C VAL A 20 3.11 6.22 -11.24
N GLU A 21 3.89 6.76 -10.30
CA GLU A 21 3.78 6.40 -8.89
C GLU A 21 2.42 6.83 -8.31
N ASN A 22 1.95 8.04 -8.64
CA ASN A 22 0.63 8.49 -8.22
C ASN A 22 -0.50 7.67 -8.85
N ALA A 23 -0.37 7.23 -10.11
CA ALA A 23 -1.35 6.32 -10.71
C ALA A 23 -1.43 5.00 -9.93
N ARG A 24 -0.28 4.42 -9.56
CA ARG A 24 -0.23 3.21 -8.72
C ARG A 24 -0.85 3.44 -7.34
N ARG A 25 -0.60 4.59 -6.72
CA ARG A 25 -1.22 4.95 -5.42
C ARG A 25 -2.74 5.09 -5.53
N VAL A 26 -3.25 5.62 -6.64
CA VAL A 26 -4.69 5.69 -6.91
C VAL A 26 -5.29 4.29 -7.05
N ASP A 27 -4.65 3.39 -7.80
CA ASP A 27 -5.10 2.00 -7.92
C ASP A 27 -5.12 1.31 -6.55
N GLN A 28 -4.09 1.52 -5.72
CA GLN A 28 -4.05 1.01 -4.35
C GLN A 28 -5.16 1.58 -3.46
N LEU A 29 -5.50 2.85 -3.63
CA LEU A 29 -6.59 3.50 -2.89
C LEU A 29 -7.94 2.86 -3.26
N ILE A 30 -8.18 2.62 -4.56
CA ILE A 30 -9.39 1.95 -5.05
C ILE A 30 -9.51 0.55 -4.43
N ASP A 31 -8.45 -0.26 -4.52
CA ASP A 31 -8.38 -1.59 -3.90
C ASP A 31 -8.75 -1.58 -2.42
N LEU A 32 -8.23 -0.61 -1.65
CA LEU A 32 -8.47 -0.51 -0.22
C LEU A 32 -9.91 -0.12 0.10
N VAL A 33 -10.47 0.83 -0.64
CA VAL A 33 -11.87 1.27 -0.49
C VAL A 33 -12.83 0.12 -0.81
N GLU A 34 -12.57 -0.66 -1.86
CA GLU A 34 -13.39 -1.82 -2.22
C GLU A 34 -13.36 -2.89 -1.12
N LYS A 35 -12.17 -3.24 -0.63
CA LYS A 35 -12.00 -4.22 0.45
C LYS A 35 -12.66 -3.77 1.75
N HIS A 36 -12.52 -2.48 2.08
CA HIS A 36 -13.19 -1.88 3.22
C HIS A 36 -14.71 -2.01 3.10
N THR A 37 -15.26 -1.56 1.98
CA THR A 37 -16.70 -1.57 1.71
C THR A 37 -17.28 -2.99 1.78
N ARG A 38 -16.59 -3.97 1.15
CA ARG A 38 -17.01 -5.38 1.17
C ARG A 38 -17.02 -5.95 2.59
N THR A 39 -16.00 -5.66 3.38
CA THR A 39 -15.88 -6.17 4.75
C THR A 39 -16.93 -5.52 5.65
N LYS A 40 -17.20 -4.22 5.48
CA LYS A 40 -18.25 -3.52 6.23
C LYS A 40 -19.62 -4.13 5.94
N ARG A 41 -19.95 -4.34 4.66
CA ARG A 41 -21.17 -5.02 4.26
C ARG A 41 -21.27 -6.43 4.85
N HIS A 42 -20.17 -7.19 4.84
CA HIS A 42 -20.16 -8.54 5.42
C HIS A 42 -20.46 -8.53 6.93
N LEU A 43 -19.88 -7.58 7.67
CA LEU A 43 -20.17 -7.39 9.10
C LEU A 43 -21.61 -6.95 9.34
N GLU A 44 -22.16 -6.07 8.50
CA GLU A 44 -23.56 -5.66 8.57
C GLU A 44 -24.52 -6.85 8.34
N GLN A 45 -24.16 -7.79 7.49
CA GLN A 45 -25.02 -8.93 7.09
C GLN A 45 -24.86 -10.19 7.96
N HIS A 46 -23.72 -10.37 8.63
CA HIS A 46 -23.37 -11.65 9.27
C HIS A 46 -22.75 -11.50 10.67
N SER A 47 -22.85 -10.31 11.30
CA SER A 47 -22.26 -10.10 12.63
C SER A 47 -22.93 -10.91 13.73
N ASP A 48 -24.19 -11.29 13.55
CA ASP A 48 -25.00 -12.09 14.46
C ASP A 48 -24.52 -13.54 14.61
N ILE A 49 -23.82 -14.06 13.60
CA ILE A 49 -23.29 -15.43 13.57
C ILE A 49 -21.76 -15.50 13.78
N ALA A 50 -21.09 -14.36 13.91
CA ALA A 50 -19.65 -14.29 14.07
C ALA A 50 -19.24 -14.34 15.56
N SER A 51 -18.11 -14.98 15.86
CA SER A 51 -17.54 -14.95 17.21
C SER A 51 -17.01 -13.56 17.55
N LEU A 52 -16.96 -13.23 18.85
CA LEU A 52 -16.44 -11.94 19.33
C LEU A 52 -15.00 -11.69 18.84
N ASP A 53 -14.15 -12.70 18.87
CA ASP A 53 -12.76 -12.61 18.41
C ASP A 53 -12.67 -12.32 16.90
N ALA A 54 -13.53 -12.96 16.09
CA ALA A 54 -13.59 -12.73 14.65
C ALA A 54 -14.05 -11.30 14.34
N LEU A 55 -15.02 -10.78 15.09
CA LEU A 55 -15.49 -9.39 14.98
C LEU A 55 -14.38 -8.40 15.36
N GLN A 56 -13.70 -8.61 16.48
CA GLN A 56 -12.59 -7.75 16.91
C GLN A 56 -11.47 -7.72 15.88
N HIS A 57 -11.11 -8.88 15.33
CA HIS A 57 -10.11 -8.97 14.28
C HIS A 57 -10.54 -8.22 13.01
N ALA A 58 -11.80 -8.38 12.58
CA ALA A 58 -12.33 -7.68 11.41
C ALA A 58 -12.34 -6.16 11.61
N PHE A 59 -12.74 -5.67 12.79
CA PHE A 59 -12.69 -4.23 13.11
C PHE A 59 -11.27 -3.68 13.08
N LYS A 60 -10.30 -4.40 13.66
CA LYS A 60 -8.89 -4.00 13.64
C LYS A 60 -8.34 -3.90 12.20
N ILE A 61 -8.73 -4.85 11.34
CA ILE A 61 -8.37 -4.79 9.91
C ILE A 61 -9.01 -3.57 9.23
N GLN A 62 -10.25 -3.23 9.56
CA GLN A 62 -10.96 -2.10 8.97
C GLN A 62 -10.35 -0.76 9.38
N GLU A 63 -10.04 -0.57 10.66
CA GLU A 63 -9.35 0.62 11.17
C GLU A 63 -7.99 0.79 10.47
N GLU A 64 -7.27 -0.30 10.28
CA GLU A 64 -5.99 -0.27 9.58
C GLU A 64 -6.13 0.13 8.10
N ARG A 65 -7.18 -0.33 7.41
CA ARG A 65 -7.47 0.10 6.04
C ARG A 65 -7.85 1.58 5.97
N GLU A 66 -8.60 2.09 6.93
CA GLU A 66 -8.94 3.52 7.02
C GLU A 66 -7.68 4.37 7.17
N ARG A 67 -6.75 3.97 8.04
CA ARG A 67 -5.45 4.65 8.18
C ARG A 67 -4.64 4.63 6.88
N GLN A 68 -4.64 3.50 6.16
CA GLN A 68 -3.94 3.39 4.87
C GLN A 68 -4.59 4.25 3.78
N ILE A 69 -5.93 4.31 3.74
CA ILE A 69 -6.69 5.16 2.83
C ILE A 69 -6.32 6.63 3.04
N GLU A 70 -6.34 7.10 4.29
CA GLU A 70 -6.05 8.50 4.59
C GLU A 70 -4.61 8.87 4.26
N HIS A 71 -3.67 8.00 4.61
CA HIS A 71 -2.27 8.18 4.25
C HIS A 71 -2.06 8.26 2.72
N LEU A 72 -2.72 7.40 1.93
CA LEU A 72 -2.59 7.44 0.47
C LEU A 72 -3.16 8.74 -0.12
N LYS A 73 -4.29 9.23 0.41
CA LYS A 73 -4.84 10.53 0.02
C LYS A 73 -3.85 11.66 0.31
N ASP A 74 -3.25 11.67 1.50
CA ASP A 74 -2.29 12.69 1.90
C ASP A 74 -1.08 12.73 0.98
N ILE A 75 -0.52 11.58 0.60
CA ILE A 75 0.59 11.53 -0.37
C ILE A 75 0.16 12.08 -1.73
N ILE A 76 -1.00 11.63 -2.24
CA ILE A 76 -1.50 12.02 -3.57
C ILE A 76 -1.75 13.54 -3.64
N VAL A 77 -2.35 14.11 -2.59
CA VAL A 77 -2.76 15.53 -2.54
C VAL A 77 -1.58 16.45 -2.24
N SER A 78 -0.79 16.15 -1.21
CA SER A 78 0.27 17.05 -0.76
C SER A 78 1.50 17.02 -1.66
N GLY A 79 1.71 15.89 -2.33
CA GLY A 79 2.90 15.57 -3.10
C GLY A 79 4.23 15.65 -2.37
N LYS A 80 4.20 15.86 -1.05
CA LYS A 80 5.31 15.58 -0.15
C LYS A 80 5.10 14.17 0.35
N HIS A 81 6.15 13.36 0.20
CA HIS A 81 6.33 12.14 0.98
C HIS A 81 6.13 12.51 2.44
N ALA A 82 4.98 12.18 3.02
CA ALA A 82 4.74 12.40 4.44
C ALA A 82 5.87 11.69 5.18
N ALA A 83 6.46 12.33 6.20
CA ALA A 83 7.65 11.85 6.91
C ALA A 83 7.54 10.40 7.44
N ASP A 84 6.35 9.80 7.42
CA ASP A 84 6.05 8.42 7.83
C ASP A 84 5.88 7.42 6.67
N GLU A 85 6.16 7.76 5.41
CA GLU A 85 5.93 6.87 4.25
C GLU A 85 6.77 5.59 4.32
N ILE A 86 8.02 5.68 4.78
CA ILE A 86 8.89 4.50 5.02
C ILE A 86 8.30 3.64 6.15
N ALA A 87 7.95 4.25 7.29
CA ALA A 87 7.41 3.53 8.44
C ALA A 87 6.08 2.83 8.10
N SER A 88 5.24 3.46 7.29
CA SER A 88 3.98 2.92 6.80
C SER A 88 4.18 1.78 5.80
N LEU A 89 5.09 1.93 4.83
CA LEU A 89 5.47 0.87 3.90
C LEU A 89 6.05 -0.34 4.64
N GLU A 90 6.92 -0.13 5.62
CA GLU A 90 7.47 -1.21 6.46
C GLU A 90 6.39 -1.91 7.29
N ARG A 91 5.46 -1.15 7.89
CA ARG A 91 4.33 -1.71 8.65
C ARG A 91 3.45 -2.57 7.75
N ASN A 92 3.09 -2.06 6.57
CA ASN A 92 2.22 -2.75 5.62
C ASN A 92 2.87 -4.00 5.06
N TYR A 93 4.18 -3.95 4.77
CA TYR A 93 4.96 -5.11 4.36
C TYR A 93 4.97 -6.20 5.44
N ARG A 94 5.34 -5.84 6.68
CA ARG A 94 5.38 -6.79 7.82
C ARG A 94 4.01 -7.43 8.07
N TYR A 95 2.95 -6.63 8.11
CA TYR A 95 1.61 -7.11 8.40
C TYR A 95 1.08 -8.02 7.29
N THR A 96 1.29 -7.65 6.02
CA THR A 96 0.80 -8.47 4.90
C THR A 96 1.59 -9.77 4.79
N ASN A 97 2.89 -9.77 5.05
CA ASN A 97 3.66 -11.02 5.13
C ASN A 97 3.19 -11.93 6.26
N ASN A 98 2.87 -11.35 7.42
CA ASN A 98 2.29 -12.12 8.53
C ASN A 98 0.92 -12.71 8.14
N TYR A 99 0.10 -11.98 7.39
CA TYR A 99 -1.16 -12.50 6.87
C TYR A 99 -0.94 -13.67 5.90
N ILE A 100 -0.02 -13.51 4.93
CA ILE A 100 0.33 -14.56 3.96
C ILE A 100 0.81 -15.81 4.68
N SER A 101 1.73 -15.69 5.65
CA SER A 101 2.30 -16.85 6.35
C SER A 101 1.25 -17.69 7.09
N HIS A 102 0.13 -17.08 7.51
CA HIS A 102 -0.95 -17.76 8.21
C HIS A 102 -2.06 -18.28 7.29
N HIS A 103 -2.14 -17.79 6.04
CA HIS A 103 -3.30 -18.04 5.17
C HIS A 103 -2.91 -18.58 3.78
N GLU A 104 -1.61 -18.76 3.48
CA GLU A 104 -1.18 -19.22 2.15
C GLU A 104 -1.78 -20.57 1.76
N GLY A 105 -1.94 -21.51 2.70
CA GLY A 105 -2.55 -22.82 2.45
C GLY A 105 -4.07 -22.79 2.20
N HIS A 106 -4.71 -21.63 2.37
CA HIS A 106 -6.15 -21.43 2.16
C HIS A 106 -6.44 -20.37 1.08
N MET A 107 -5.42 -19.73 0.52
CA MET A 107 -5.56 -18.77 -0.57
C MET A 107 -5.47 -19.50 -1.92
N ASP A 108 -6.24 -19.04 -2.90
CA ASP A 108 -6.05 -19.49 -4.27
C ASP A 108 -4.73 -18.95 -4.85
N ASP A 109 -4.14 -19.72 -5.76
CA ASP A 109 -2.81 -19.45 -6.31
C ASP A 109 -2.71 -18.06 -6.96
N PHE A 110 -3.79 -17.59 -7.60
CA PHE A 110 -3.79 -16.28 -8.26
C PHE A 110 -3.77 -15.14 -7.23
N THR A 111 -4.61 -15.21 -6.20
CA THR A 111 -4.62 -14.23 -5.11
C THR A 111 -3.29 -14.23 -4.36
N LEU A 112 -2.71 -15.41 -4.09
CA LEU A 112 -1.41 -15.53 -3.45
C LEU A 112 -0.31 -14.87 -4.28
N GLN A 113 -0.28 -15.16 -5.58
CA GLN A 113 0.68 -14.58 -6.52
C GLN A 113 0.57 -13.05 -6.59
N LYS A 114 -0.65 -12.51 -6.73
CA LYS A 114 -0.88 -11.06 -6.73
C LYS A 114 -0.51 -10.38 -5.42
N THR A 115 -0.73 -11.07 -4.31
CA THR A 115 -0.36 -10.54 -2.99
C THR A 115 1.16 -10.49 -2.81
N ARG A 116 1.89 -11.49 -3.35
CA ARG A 116 3.36 -11.52 -3.39
C ARG A 116 3.93 -10.43 -4.29
N GLU A 117 3.42 -10.28 -5.51
CA GLU A 117 3.80 -9.17 -6.42
C GLU A 117 3.61 -7.81 -5.75
N LYS A 118 2.51 -7.63 -5.00
CA LYS A 118 2.26 -6.40 -4.23
C LYS A 118 3.25 -6.21 -3.08
N GLN A 119 3.81 -7.27 -2.49
CA GLN A 119 4.88 -7.16 -1.48
C GLN A 119 6.23 -6.80 -2.10
N GLU A 120 6.55 -7.36 -3.26
CA GLU A 120 7.79 -7.04 -4.00
C GLU A 120 7.81 -5.56 -4.39
N HIS A 121 6.72 -5.04 -4.94
CA HIS A 121 6.62 -3.60 -5.24
C HIS A 121 6.81 -2.71 -4.01
N ARG A 122 6.37 -3.14 -2.81
CA ARG A 122 6.61 -2.37 -1.57
C ARG A 122 8.07 -2.39 -1.15
N LEU A 123 8.79 -3.50 -1.34
CA LEU A 123 10.23 -3.57 -1.10
C LEU A 123 11.00 -2.67 -2.06
N GLU A 124 10.62 -2.65 -3.33
CA GLU A 124 11.20 -1.75 -4.34
C GLU A 124 10.99 -0.28 -3.95
N GLN A 125 9.78 0.09 -3.54
CA GLN A 125 9.46 1.43 -3.03
C GLN A 125 10.31 1.77 -1.79
N LEU A 126 10.43 0.85 -0.82
CA LEU A 126 11.27 1.05 0.37
C LEU A 126 12.74 1.26 0.02
N GLY A 127 13.28 0.49 -0.93
CA GLY A 127 14.64 0.66 -1.43
C GLY A 127 14.86 2.03 -2.05
N PHE A 128 13.89 2.52 -2.83
CA PHE A 128 13.93 3.83 -3.48
C PHE A 128 13.89 4.98 -2.45
N HIS A 129 12.99 4.93 -1.48
CA HIS A 129 12.90 5.96 -0.44
C HIS A 129 14.17 6.04 0.41
N LYS A 130 14.72 4.89 0.82
CA LYS A 130 15.98 4.82 1.59
C LYS A 130 17.20 5.34 0.82
N GLN A 131 17.20 5.26 -0.51
CA GLN A 131 18.27 5.79 -1.35
C GLN A 131 18.20 7.32 -1.55
N ASN A 132 17.00 7.91 -1.51
CA ASN A 132 16.81 9.36 -1.66
C ASN A 132 17.01 10.15 -0.37
N ASP A 133 16.87 9.53 0.81
CA ASP A 133 17.16 10.17 2.11
C ASP A 133 18.68 10.34 2.39
N LEU A 134 19.55 9.77 1.54
CA LEU A 134 21.02 9.80 1.67
C LEU A 134 21.71 10.82 0.73
N GLN A 135 20.95 11.67 0.02
CA GLN A 135 21.45 12.76 -0.85
C GLN A 135 21.02 14.13 -0.34
#